data_AF-Q3L9A0-F1
#
_entry.id   AF-Q3L9A0-F1
#
_cell.length_a   1.000
_cell.length_b   1.000
_cell.length_c   1.000
_cell.angle_alpha   90.00
_cell.angle_beta   90.00
_cell.angle_gamma   90.00
#
_symmetry.space_group_name_H-M   'P 1'
#
loop_
_entity.id
_entity.type
_entity.pdbx_description
1 polymer ?
#
loop_
_entity_poly.entity_id
_entity_poly.type
_entity_poly.pdbx_seq_one_letter_code
_entity_poly.pdbx_strand_id
1 'polypeptide(L)'
;MDALRPGDTLVVWRLDHLGRSLPHLIGTVAELEARGVAFKSLTEAIDTTTPGGKLIFHIFGALAEFERNLIRERTIAGLSAARDRGRVGGRPSSLTAAKKRQAKKMRGEGVP
;
A
#
# COMPACT_ATOMS: atom_id res chain seq x y z
N MET A 1 -7.31 -9.26 -15.90
CA MET A 1 -8.66 -9.75 -15.50
C MET A 1 -9.61 -9.67 -16.70
N ASP A 2 -9.08 -9.86 -17.90
CA ASP A 2 -9.67 -9.25 -19.10
C ASP A 2 -10.67 -10.20 -19.77
N ALA A 3 -10.71 -11.45 -19.29
CA ALA A 3 -11.66 -12.47 -19.70
C ALA A 3 -12.97 -12.46 -18.90
N LEU A 4 -13.02 -11.77 -17.74
CA LEU A 4 -14.20 -11.77 -16.86
C LEU A 4 -15.28 -10.82 -17.37
N ARG A 5 -16.50 -11.33 -17.49
CA ARG A 5 -17.70 -10.65 -17.99
C ARG A 5 -18.70 -10.39 -16.86
N PRO A 6 -19.59 -9.40 -17.00
CA PRO A 6 -20.69 -9.22 -16.04
C PRO A 6 -21.49 -10.51 -15.86
N GLY A 7 -21.78 -10.88 -14.61
CA GLY A 7 -22.43 -12.14 -14.23
C GLY A 7 -21.47 -13.28 -13.89
N ASP A 8 -20.18 -13.17 -14.24
CA ASP A 8 -19.18 -14.16 -13.84
C ASP A 8 -18.88 -14.07 -12.33
N THR A 9 -18.32 -15.16 -11.78
CA THR A 9 -17.81 -15.19 -10.41
C THR A 9 -16.34 -15.57 -10.41
N LEU A 10 -15.49 -14.70 -9.88
CA LEU A 10 -14.09 -15.01 -9.63
C LEU A 10 -13.99 -15.82 -8.33
N VAL A 11 -13.61 -17.09 -8.45
CA VAL A 11 -13.38 -17.98 -7.31
C VAL A 11 -11.89 -18.12 -7.06
N VAL A 12 -11.46 -17.91 -5.82
CA VAL A 12 -10.08 -18.14 -5.38
C VAL A 12 -10.03 -19.12 -4.21
N TRP A 13 -8.92 -19.85 -4.11
CA TRP A 13 -8.71 -20.75 -2.98
C TRP A 13 -8.61 -19.97 -1.67
N ARG A 14 -7.68 -18.99 -1.60
CA ARG A 14 -7.41 -18.10 -0.46
C ARG A 14 -7.23 -16.65 -0.92
N LEU A 15 -7.44 -15.69 -0.02
CA LEU A 15 -7.33 -14.24 -0.32
C LEU A 15 -5.91 -13.79 -0.72
N ASP A 16 -4.85 -14.47 -0.25
CA ASP A 16 -3.45 -14.13 -0.55
C ASP A 16 -3.08 -14.32 -2.02
N HIS A 17 -3.91 -15.05 -2.79
CA HIS A 17 -3.71 -15.23 -4.23
C HIS A 17 -4.18 -14.04 -5.08
N LEU A 18 -4.96 -13.11 -4.51
CA LEU A 18 -5.56 -12.01 -5.26
C LEU A 18 -4.87 -10.66 -5.02
N GLY A 19 -4.07 -10.52 -3.97
CA GLY A 19 -3.47 -9.23 -3.63
C GLY A 19 -2.27 -9.34 -2.71
N ARG A 20 -1.29 -8.46 -2.95
CA ARG A 20 -0.07 -8.33 -2.11
C ARG A 20 -0.30 -7.59 -0.80
N SER A 21 -1.50 -7.04 -0.59
CA SER A 21 -1.92 -6.38 0.64
C SER A 21 -3.44 -6.32 0.70
N LEU A 22 -4.00 -6.24 1.90
CA LEU A 22 -5.46 -6.17 2.10
C LEU A 22 -6.10 -4.97 1.39
N PRO A 23 -5.52 -3.74 1.35
CA PRO A 23 -6.08 -2.63 0.58
C PRO A 23 -6.08 -2.85 -0.93
N HIS A 24 -5.08 -3.57 -1.45
CA HIS A 24 -5.09 -3.97 -2.85
C HIS A 24 -6.24 -4.96 -3.10
N LEU A 25 -6.41 -5.97 -2.23
CA LEU A 25 -7.53 -6.91 -2.32
C LEU A 25 -8.89 -6.19 -2.33
N ILE A 26 -9.08 -5.23 -1.41
CA ILE A 26 -10.32 -4.44 -1.32
C ILE A 26 -10.59 -3.68 -2.60
N GLY A 27 -9.58 -2.98 -3.14
CA GLY A 27 -9.69 -2.26 -4.41
C GLY A 27 -10.03 -3.19 -5.57
N THR A 28 -9.38 -4.35 -5.65
CA THR A 28 -9.63 -5.34 -6.70
C THR A 28 -11.07 -5.86 -6.67
N VAL A 29 -11.59 -6.22 -5.50
CA VAL A 29 -12.97 -6.73 -5.41
C VAL A 29 -13.99 -5.63 -5.67
N ALA A 30 -13.73 -4.38 -5.24
CA ALA A 30 -14.58 -3.25 -5.59
C ALA A 30 -14.62 -3.01 -7.11
N GLU A 31 -13.50 -3.19 -7.81
CA GLU A 31 -13.44 -3.12 -9.27
C GLU A 31 -14.23 -4.26 -9.93
N LEU A 32 -14.14 -5.48 -9.40
CA LEU A 32 -14.94 -6.62 -9.86
C LEU A 32 -16.44 -6.36 -9.68
N GLU A 33 -16.85 -5.86 -8.51
CA GLU A 33 -18.24 -5.52 -8.22
C GLU A 33 -18.76 -4.42 -9.16
N ALA A 34 -17.98 -3.38 -9.42
CA ALA A 34 -18.32 -2.32 -10.38
C ALA A 34 -18.49 -2.85 -11.81
N ARG A 35 -17.80 -3.94 -12.15
CA ARG A 35 -17.94 -4.66 -13.43
C ARG A 35 -19.08 -5.69 -13.44
N GLY A 36 -19.83 -5.82 -12.35
CA GLY A 36 -20.88 -6.85 -12.20
C GLY A 36 -20.33 -8.27 -12.08
N VAL A 37 -19.07 -8.41 -11.65
CA VAL A 37 -18.42 -9.70 -11.41
C VAL A 37 -18.45 -9.98 -9.92
N ALA A 38 -18.94 -11.17 -9.54
CA ALA A 38 -18.93 -11.59 -8.15
C ALA A 38 -17.55 -12.15 -7.74
N PHE A 39 -17.29 -12.16 -6.45
CA PHE A 39 -16.07 -12.70 -5.85
C PHE A 39 -16.38 -13.71 -4.76
N LYS A 40 -15.65 -14.83 -4.75
CA LYS A 40 -15.74 -15.87 -3.74
C LYS A 40 -14.37 -16.40 -3.32
N SER A 41 -14.12 -16.50 -2.02
CA SER A 41 -12.98 -17.23 -1.48
C SER A 41 -13.43 -18.51 -0.76
N LEU A 42 -12.73 -19.61 -0.99
CA LEU A 42 -13.13 -20.92 -0.49
C LEU A 42 -12.73 -21.15 0.97
N THR A 43 -11.56 -20.67 1.37
CA THR A 43 -11.04 -20.87 2.74
C THR A 43 -11.54 -19.85 3.75
N GLU A 44 -11.74 -18.59 3.37
CA GLU A 44 -12.23 -17.54 4.27
C GLU A 44 -13.77 -17.41 4.25
N ALA A 45 -14.44 -18.27 3.47
CA ALA A 45 -15.89 -18.30 3.30
C ALA A 45 -16.52 -16.93 2.94
N ILE A 46 -15.75 -16.07 2.26
CA ILE A 46 -16.26 -14.78 1.79
C ILE A 46 -16.97 -15.02 0.46
N ASP A 47 -18.27 -14.78 0.44
CA ASP A 47 -19.11 -14.87 -0.76
C ASP A 47 -19.86 -13.56 -0.99
N THR A 48 -19.33 -12.72 -1.88
CA THR A 48 -19.91 -11.41 -2.20
C THR A 48 -21.20 -11.49 -3.03
N THR A 49 -21.67 -12.69 -3.40
CA THR A 49 -23.01 -12.85 -3.99
C THR A 49 -24.12 -12.72 -2.95
N THR A 50 -23.79 -12.82 -1.67
CA THR A 50 -24.76 -12.75 -0.56
C THR A 50 -24.69 -11.40 0.16
N PRO A 51 -25.82 -10.86 0.66
CA PRO A 51 -25.80 -9.61 1.43
C PRO A 51 -24.90 -9.69 2.67
N GLY A 52 -24.88 -10.83 3.36
CA GLY A 52 -24.02 -11.06 4.53
C GLY A 52 -22.52 -11.10 4.16
N GLY A 53 -22.16 -11.76 3.06
CA GLY A 53 -20.77 -11.80 2.61
C GLY A 53 -20.28 -10.43 2.12
N LYS A 54 -21.12 -9.63 1.47
CA LYS A 54 -20.79 -8.22 1.15
C LYS A 54 -20.56 -7.38 2.40
N LEU A 55 -21.41 -7.51 3.42
CA LEU A 55 -21.22 -6.80 4.69
C LEU A 55 -19.89 -7.14 5.35
N ILE A 56 -19.60 -8.44 5.49
CA ILE A 56 -18.33 -8.92 6.08
C ILE A 56 -17.14 -8.41 5.28
N PHE A 57 -17.24 -8.44 3.95
CA PHE A 57 -16.21 -7.93 3.07
C PHE A 57 -15.93 -6.43 3.30
N HIS A 58 -16.97 -5.59 3.39
CA HIS A 58 -16.81 -4.17 3.68
C HIS A 58 -16.27 -3.89 5.09
N ILE A 59 -16.64 -4.69 6.09
CA ILE A 59 -16.09 -4.58 7.45
C ILE A 59 -14.59 -4.87 7.44
N PHE A 60 -14.15 -5.94 6.77
CA PHE A 60 -12.71 -6.19 6.56
C PHE A 60 -12.05 -5.05 5.78
N GLY A 61 -12.77 -4.50 4.80
CA GLY A 61 -12.47 -3.25 4.11
C GLY A 61 -12.02 -2.13 5.05
N ALA A 62 -12.96 -1.74 5.90
CA ALA A 62 -12.79 -0.65 6.86
C ALA A 62 -11.71 -0.95 7.91
N LEU A 63 -11.63 -2.19 8.41
CA LEU A 63 -10.61 -2.60 9.37
C LEU A 63 -9.20 -2.48 8.77
N ALA A 64 -9.01 -2.87 7.51
CA ALA A 64 -7.73 -2.76 6.81
C ALA A 64 -7.26 -1.31 6.66
N GLU A 65 -8.19 -0.43 6.30
CA GLU A 65 -7.93 0.99 6.17
C GLU A 65 -7.57 1.61 7.52
N PHE A 66 -8.32 1.25 8.57
CA PHE A 66 -8.06 1.67 9.94
C PHE A 66 -6.66 1.24 10.42
N GLU A 67 -6.28 -0.04 10.25
CA GLU A 67 -4.94 -0.52 10.62
C GLU A 67 -3.83 0.22 9.87
N ARG A 68 -4.01 0.44 8.56
CA ARG A 68 -3.04 1.21 7.76
C ARG A 68 -2.86 2.63 8.28
N ASN A 69 -3.96 3.30 8.63
CA ASN A 69 -3.92 4.64 9.19
C ASN A 69 -3.21 4.66 10.54
N LEU A 70 -3.48 3.67 11.40
CA LEU A 70 -2.83 3.54 12.70
C LEU A 70 -1.31 3.29 12.59
N ILE A 71 -0.89 2.43 11.65
CA ILE A 71 0.54 2.20 11.37
C ILE A 71 1.21 3.50 10.90
N ARG A 72 0.55 4.24 10.00
CA ARG A 72 1.05 5.51 9.48
C ARG A 72 1.22 6.54 10.58
N GLU A 73 0.21 6.69 11.43
CA GLU A 73 0.23 7.62 12.57
C GLU A 73 1.39 7.30 13.52
N ARG A 74 1.52 6.03 13.92
CA ARG A 74 2.63 5.56 14.77
C ARG A 74 4.00 5.81 14.13
N THR A 75 4.11 5.61 12.82
CA THR A 75 5.35 5.85 12.08
C THR A 75 5.73 7.33 12.09
N ILE A 76 4.77 8.22 11.87
CA ILE A 76 4.99 9.67 11.89
C ILE A 76 5.42 10.12 13.29
N ALA A 77 4.72 9.66 14.33
CA ALA A 77 5.06 9.96 15.72
C ALA A 77 6.48 9.48 16.07
N GLY A 78 6.84 8.25 15.67
CA GLY A 78 8.18 7.71 15.87
C GLY A 78 9.28 8.48 15.13
N LEU A 79 9.00 8.91 13.90
CA LEU A 79 9.91 9.76 13.11
C LEU A 79 10.11 11.14 13.74
N SER A 80 9.04 11.76 14.26
CA SER A 80 9.13 13.04 14.96
C SER A 80 10.02 12.91 16.19
N ALA A 81 9.73 11.95 17.08
CA ALA A 81 10.51 11.73 18.28
C ALA A 81 11.99 11.40 17.98
N ALA A 82 12.28 10.70 16.89
CA ALA A 82 13.65 10.44 16.48
C ALA A 82 14.37 11.71 15.99
N ARG A 83 13.68 12.60 15.26
CA ARG A 83 14.24 13.90 14.85
C ARG A 83 14.54 14.79 16.05
N ASP A 84 13.66 14.81 17.05
CA ASP A 84 13.88 15.56 18.30
C ASP A 84 15.12 15.08 19.05
N ARG A 85 15.47 13.79 18.91
CA ARG A 85 16.73 13.19 19.41
C ARG A 85 17.95 13.40 18.48
N GLY A 86 17.82 14.22 17.45
CA GLY A 86 18.92 14.56 16.52
C GLY A 86 19.09 13.61 15.34
N ARG A 87 18.19 12.64 15.10
CA ARG A 87 18.25 11.77 13.92
C ARG A 87 17.76 12.53 12.68
N VAL A 88 18.65 12.78 11.73
CA VAL A 88 18.32 13.47 10.46
C VAL A 88 17.44 12.62 9.52
N GLY A 89 17.67 11.30 9.48
CA GLY A 89 16.97 10.39 8.56
C GLY A 89 17.41 10.55 7.08
N GLY A 90 16.75 9.82 6.18
CA GLY A 90 17.02 9.87 4.74
C GLY A 90 18.34 9.19 4.31
N ARG A 91 18.68 9.32 3.03
CA ARG A 91 19.92 8.76 2.45
C ARG A 91 21.14 9.55 2.96
N PRO A 92 22.17 8.89 3.51
CA PRO A 92 23.41 9.57 3.89
C PRO A 92 24.06 10.28 2.71
N SER A 93 24.66 11.45 2.98
CA SER A 93 25.41 12.21 1.95
C SER A 93 26.61 11.39 1.47
N SER A 94 26.68 11.09 0.17
CA SER A 94 27.83 10.41 -0.44
C SER A 94 29.08 11.28 -0.53
N LEU A 95 28.89 12.61 -0.57
CA LEU A 95 29.98 13.57 -0.59
C LEU A 95 30.29 14.05 0.83
N THR A 96 31.55 13.92 1.23
CA THR A 96 32.08 14.57 2.44
C THR A 96 32.10 16.08 2.28
N ALA A 97 32.17 16.82 3.39
CA ALA A 97 32.24 18.29 3.36
C ALA A 97 33.41 18.80 2.51
N ALA A 98 34.55 18.11 2.55
CA ALA A 98 35.72 18.42 1.72
C ALA A 98 35.41 18.27 0.22
N LYS A 99 34.82 17.14 -0.19
CA LYS A 99 34.43 16.90 -1.59
C LYS A 99 33.37 17.91 -2.07
N LYS A 100 32.42 18.30 -1.21
CA LYS A 100 31.43 19.35 -1.53
C LYS A 100 32.09 20.72 -1.75
N ARG A 101 33.08 21.08 -0.92
CA ARG A 101 33.82 22.34 -1.07
C ARG A 101 34.65 22.34 -2.35
N GLN A 102 35.34 21.24 -2.64
CA GLN A 102 36.12 21.08 -3.87
C GLN A 102 35.23 21.18 -5.11
N ALA A 103 34.10 20.46 -5.15
CA ALA A 103 33.15 20.55 -6.25
C ALA A 103 32.58 21.97 -6.46
N LYS A 104 32.28 22.69 -5.37
CA LYS A 104 31.85 24.10 -5.46
C LYS A 104 32.95 25.01 -6.03
N LYS A 105 34.21 24.78 -5.66
CA LYS A 105 35.35 25.55 -6.14
C LYS A 105 35.61 25.30 -7.62
N MET A 106 35.66 24.03 -8.05
CA MET A 106 35.81 23.64 -9.47
C MET A 106 34.71 24.26 -10.34
N ARG A 107 33.45 24.25 -9.87
CA ARG A 107 32.33 24.88 -10.56
C ARG A 107 32.46 26.41 -10.69
N GLY A 108 33.03 27.07 -9.69
CA GLY A 108 33.29 28.53 -9.72
C GLY A 108 34.44 28.90 -10.65
N GLU A 109 35.39 27.98 -10.84
CA GLU A 109 36.56 28.14 -11.73
C GLU A 109 36.25 27.70 -13.18
N GLY A 110 35.02 27.27 -13.49
CA GLY A 110 34.59 26.86 -14.83
C GLY A 110 35.16 25.50 -15.29
N VAL A 111 35.73 24.73 -14.36
CA VAL A 111 36.24 23.38 -14.63
C VAL A 111 35.09 22.38 -14.46
N PRO A 112 34.82 21.51 -15.46
CA PRO A 112 33.76 20.51 -15.37
C PRO A 112 33.98 19.50 -14.24
#